data_AF-A0A4S0IFR9-F1
#
_entry.id   AF-A0A4S0IFR9-F1
#
_cell.length_a   1.000
_cell.length_b   1.000
_cell.length_c   1.000
_cell.angle_alpha   90.00
_cell.angle_beta   90.00
_cell.angle_gamma   90.00
#
_symmetry.space_group_name_H-M   'P 1'
#
loop_
_entity.id
_entity.type
_entity.pdbx_description
1 polymer ?
#
loop_
_entity_poly.entity_id
_entity_poly.type
_entity_poly.pdbx_seq_one_letter_code
_entity_poly.pdbx_strand_id
1 'polypeptide(L)'
;RIMLTAFGPRFVACEIADLYEKLGGGVTRIGKPYPAIFDAALALAGEPDRHRVVCVGDSVEHDIAGGNGVGIATALVLGGILAGAPDLAAVFGEHKAWPD
;
A
#
# COMPACT_ATOMS: atom_id res chain seq x y z
N ARG A 1 -12.11 -6.51 7.73
CA ARG A 1 -10.86 -7.26 7.42
C ARG A 1 -10.21 -7.76 8.71
N ILE A 2 -9.55 -8.92 8.68
CA ILE A 2 -8.94 -9.57 9.86
C ILE A 2 -7.42 -9.70 9.66
N MET A 3 -6.66 -9.38 10.70
CA MET A 3 -5.20 -9.54 10.81
C MET A 3 -4.88 -10.82 11.59
N LEU A 4 -3.92 -11.59 11.09
CA LEU A 4 -3.33 -12.68 11.86
C LEU A 4 -2.30 -12.12 12.84
N THR A 5 -2.46 -12.45 14.11
CA THR A 5 -1.52 -12.07 15.18
C THR A 5 -1.07 -13.32 15.94
N ALA A 6 -0.02 -13.21 16.74
CA ALA A 6 0.42 -14.27 17.64
C ALA A 6 -0.68 -14.75 18.63
N PHE A 7 -1.71 -13.92 18.85
CA PHE A 7 -2.83 -14.21 19.74
C PHE A 7 -4.12 -14.61 19.00
N GLY A 8 -3.98 -14.99 17.72
CA GLY A 8 -5.07 -15.35 16.84
C GLY A 8 -5.60 -14.17 16.01
N PRO A 9 -6.77 -14.36 15.35
CA PRO A 9 -7.32 -13.36 14.46
C PRO A 9 -7.78 -12.12 15.24
N ARG A 10 -7.45 -10.92 14.75
CA ARG A 10 -7.87 -9.62 15.31
C ARG A 10 -8.35 -8.70 14.19
N PHE A 11 -9.12 -7.67 14.51
CA PHE A 11 -9.45 -6.65 13.51
C PHE A 11 -8.19 -5.88 13.10
N VAL A 12 -8.04 -5.64 11.80
CA VAL A 12 -6.97 -4.74 11.31
C VAL A 12 -7.23 -3.32 11.81
N ALA A 13 -6.17 -2.54 12.04
CA ALA A 13 -6.30 -1.15 12.47
C ALA A 13 -7.17 -0.30 11.51
N CYS A 14 -7.09 -0.56 10.20
CA CYS A 14 -7.92 0.12 9.20
C CYS A 14 -9.42 -0.11 9.43
N GLU A 15 -9.84 -1.29 9.89
CA GLU A 15 -11.26 -1.58 10.12
C GLU A 15 -11.81 -0.75 11.28
N ILE A 16 -11.00 -0.59 12.33
CA ILE A 16 -11.35 0.23 13.48
C ILE A 16 -11.39 1.72 13.06
N ALA A 17 -10.44 2.16 12.23
CA ALA A 17 -10.40 3.51 11.69
C ALA A 17 -11.63 3.81 10.81
N ASP A 18 -12.00 2.90 9.90
CA ASP A 18 -13.18 3.01 9.04
C ASP A 18 -14.47 3.15 9.88
N LEU A 19 -14.58 2.37 10.96
CA LEU A 19 -15.70 2.47 11.89
C LEU A 19 -15.71 3.83 12.61
N TYR A 20 -14.55 4.30 13.07
CA TYR A 20 -14.45 5.58 13.77
C TYR A 20 -14.84 6.77 12.87
N GLU A 21 -14.44 6.76 11.59
CA GLU A 21 -14.87 7.76 10.60
C GLU A 21 -16.38 7.72 10.37
N LYS A 22 -16.97 6.52 10.25
CA LYS A 22 -18.44 6.36 10.10
C LYS A 22 -19.21 6.92 11.29
N LEU A 23 -18.60 6.92 12.48
CA LEU A 23 -19.17 7.51 13.69
C LEU A 23 -18.93 9.03 13.79
N GLY A 24 -18.29 9.65 12.80
CA GLY A 24 -18.01 11.09 12.74
C GLY A 24 -16.67 11.50 13.35
N GLY A 25 -15.81 10.53 13.71
CA GLY A 25 -14.47 10.80 14.19
C GLY A 25 -13.51 11.19 13.07
N GLY A 26 -12.53 12.05 13.37
CA GLY A 26 -11.45 12.36 12.42
C GLY A 26 -10.40 11.26 12.41
N VAL A 27 -9.96 10.84 11.22
CA VAL A 27 -8.88 9.88 11.04
C VAL A 27 -7.84 10.45 10.09
N THR A 28 -6.57 10.32 10.47
CA THR A 28 -5.43 10.58 9.60
C THR A 28 -4.78 9.26 9.24
N ARG A 29 -4.65 8.97 7.94
CA ARG A 29 -4.03 7.74 7.44
C ARG A 29 -2.63 8.04 6.96
N ILE A 30 -1.66 7.30 7.50
CA ILE A 30 -0.23 7.52 7.23
C ILE A 30 0.45 6.33 6.55
N GLY A 31 -0.20 5.16 6.50
CA GLY A 31 0.33 3.97 5.84
C GLY A 31 0.21 4.03 4.31
N LYS A 32 0.58 2.95 3.62
CA LYS A 32 0.37 2.85 2.17
C LYS A 32 -1.14 2.88 1.85
N PRO A 33 -1.58 3.53 0.76
CA PRO A 33 -0.79 4.18 -0.30
C PRO A 33 -0.46 5.66 -0.03
N TYR A 34 -0.66 6.18 1.19
CA TYR A 34 -0.50 7.60 1.48
C TYR A 34 0.98 8.03 1.47
N PRO A 35 1.32 9.26 1.01
CA PRO A 35 2.71 9.70 0.84
C PRO A 35 3.56 9.67 2.11
N ALA A 36 2.95 9.90 3.28
CA ALA A 36 3.67 10.08 4.55
C ALA A 36 4.62 8.91 4.90
N ILE A 37 4.24 7.65 4.62
CA ILE A 37 5.13 6.51 4.87
C ILE A 37 6.29 6.44 3.89
N PHE A 38 6.08 6.85 2.64
CA PHE A 38 7.12 6.87 1.61
C PHE A 38 8.12 8.00 1.87
N ASP A 39 7.64 9.19 2.21
CA ASP A 39 8.49 10.33 2.57
C ASP A 39 9.35 9.99 3.79
N ALA A 40 8.77 9.35 4.81
CA ALA A 40 9.52 8.85 5.96
C ALA A 40 10.59 7.81 5.56
N ALA A 41 10.27 6.90 4.63
CA ALA A 41 11.24 5.90 4.15
C ALA A 41 12.37 6.52 3.32
N LEU A 42 12.07 7.49 2.45
CA LEU A 42 13.06 8.21 1.65
C LEU A 42 14.01 9.04 2.53
N ALA A 43 13.47 9.70 3.55
CA ALA A 43 14.27 10.43 4.53
C ALA A 43 15.22 9.50 5.28
N LEU A 44 14.75 8.33 5.72
CA LEU A 44 15.59 7.31 6.36
C LEU A 44 16.68 6.76 5.42
N ALA A 45 16.41 6.73 4.12
CA ALA A 45 17.36 6.32 3.09
C ALA A 45 18.36 7.43 2.69
N GLY A 46 18.27 8.62 3.31
CA GLY A 46 19.16 9.75 3.02
C GLY A 46 18.77 10.58 1.81
N GLU A 47 17.48 10.64 1.49
CA GLU A 47 16.92 11.42 0.37
C GLU A 47 17.59 11.10 -0.99
N PRO A 48 17.60 9.82 -1.42
CA PRO A 48 18.14 9.45 -2.71
C PRO A 48 17.32 10.07 -3.85
N ASP A 49 17.96 10.22 -5.02
CA ASP A 49 17.23 10.54 -6.25
C ASP A 49 16.12 9.51 -6.49
N ARG A 50 14.88 9.99 -6.68
CA ARG A 50 13.69 9.17 -6.88
C ARG A 50 13.84 8.19 -8.05
N HIS A 51 14.60 8.55 -9.09
CA HIS A 51 14.87 7.67 -10.23
C HIS A 51 15.75 6.46 -9.90
N ARG A 52 16.36 6.44 -8.71
CA ARG A 52 17.17 5.33 -8.19
C ARG A 52 16.44 4.50 -7.14
N VAL A 53 15.18 4.80 -6.87
CA VAL A 53 14.36 4.12 -5.86
C VAL A 53 13.31 3.26 -6.55
N VAL A 54 13.14 2.04 -6.03
CA VAL A 54 12.06 1.13 -6.43
C VAL A 54 11.25 0.69 -5.20
N CYS A 55 9.92 0.82 -5.28
CA CYS A 55 9.01 0.22 -4.33
C CYS A 55 8.68 -1.20 -4.76
N VAL A 56 9.01 -2.18 -3.92
CA VAL A 56 8.72 -3.60 -4.17
C VAL A 56 7.60 -4.04 -3.25
N GLY A 57 6.56 -4.68 -3.81
CA GLY A 57 5.44 -5.16 -3.02
C GLY A 57 4.48 -6.03 -3.82
N ASP A 58 3.51 -6.64 -3.15
CA ASP A 58 2.57 -7.60 -3.73
C ASP A 58 1.16 -7.04 -3.91
N SER A 59 0.91 -5.81 -3.46
CA SER A 59 -0.40 -5.16 -3.54
C SER A 59 -0.42 -3.99 -4.50
N VAL A 60 -1.33 -4.04 -5.48
CA VAL A 60 -1.58 -2.92 -6.40
C VAL A 60 -2.20 -1.73 -5.65
N GLU A 61 -3.19 -1.98 -4.79
CA GLU A 61 -3.88 -0.96 -3.98
C GLU A 61 -2.93 -0.16 -3.08
N HIS A 62 -1.92 -0.83 -2.51
CA HIS A 62 -1.06 -0.23 -1.49
C HIS A 62 0.34 0.12 -2.01
N ASP A 63 1.04 -0.84 -2.61
CA ASP A 63 2.45 -0.70 -2.97
C ASP A 63 2.61 0.07 -4.28
N ILE A 64 1.94 -0.41 -5.33
CA ILE A 64 2.06 0.17 -6.67
C ILE A 64 1.41 1.55 -6.72
N ALA A 65 0.17 1.68 -6.21
CA ALA A 65 -0.49 2.97 -6.14
C ALA A 65 0.30 3.98 -5.29
N GLY A 66 0.90 3.52 -4.19
CA GLY A 66 1.71 4.38 -3.32
C GLY A 66 3.01 4.84 -3.98
N GLY A 67 3.76 3.91 -4.59
CA GLY A 67 5.00 4.22 -5.30
C GLY A 67 4.76 5.17 -6.49
N ASN A 68 3.73 4.91 -7.29
CA ASN A 68 3.30 5.81 -8.37
C ASN A 68 2.92 7.20 -7.83
N GLY A 69 2.20 7.24 -6.72
CA GLY A 69 1.77 8.48 -6.07
C GLY A 69 2.91 9.37 -5.59
N VAL A 70 4.09 8.80 -5.34
CA VAL A 70 5.30 9.54 -4.95
C VAL A 70 6.37 9.59 -6.05
N GLY A 71 6.06 9.11 -7.26
CA GLY A 71 6.95 9.20 -8.42
C GLY A 71 8.26 8.42 -8.28
N ILE A 72 8.20 7.23 -7.69
CA ILE A 72 9.31 6.25 -7.69
C ILE A 72 8.92 5.03 -8.53
N ALA A 73 9.90 4.30 -9.04
CA ALA A 73 9.63 3.07 -9.79
C ALA A 73 8.97 2.03 -8.87
N THR A 74 8.22 1.10 -9.45
CA THR A 74 7.45 0.08 -8.73
C THR A 74 7.65 -1.29 -9.34
N ALA A 75 7.78 -2.32 -8.50
CA ALA A 75 7.92 -3.71 -8.91
C ALA A 75 6.91 -4.59 -8.17
N LEU A 76 5.97 -5.16 -8.92
CA LEU A 76 4.91 -6.01 -8.38
C LEU A 76 5.37 -7.46 -8.23
N VAL A 77 5.19 -8.01 -7.04
CA VAL A 77 5.47 -9.41 -6.70
C VAL A 77 4.17 -10.22 -6.78
N LEU A 78 4.12 -11.17 -7.72
CA LEU A 78 2.92 -11.99 -7.96
C LEU A 78 2.76 -13.19 -7.01
N GLY A 79 3.75 -13.44 -6.15
CA GLY A 79 3.72 -14.55 -5.19
C GLY A 79 2.97 -14.26 -3.88
N GLY A 80 2.50 -13.02 -3.67
CA GLY A 80 1.82 -12.59 -2.46
C GLY A 80 0.29 -12.62 -2.57
N ILE A 81 -0.38 -11.54 -2.18
CA ILE A 81 -1.85 -11.46 -2.18
C ILE A 81 -2.49 -11.67 -3.58
N LEU A 82 -1.73 -11.46 -4.65
CA LEU A 82 -2.17 -11.68 -6.03
C LEU A 82 -1.83 -13.09 -6.57
N ALA A 83 -1.33 -13.99 -5.72
CA ALA A 83 -1.06 -15.36 -6.12
C ALA A 83 -2.35 -16.02 -6.65
N GLY A 84 -2.34 -16.38 -7.93
CA GLY A 84 -3.51 -16.99 -8.59
C GLY A 84 -4.56 -16.00 -9.09
N ALA A 85 -4.29 -14.69 -9.09
CA ALA A 85 -5.16 -13.71 -9.73
C ALA A 85 -5.30 -14.02 -11.23
N PRO A 86 -6.52 -14.22 -11.75
CA PRO A 86 -6.73 -14.69 -13.13
C PRO A 86 -6.52 -13.58 -14.17
N ASP A 87 -6.70 -12.31 -13.78
CA ASP A 87 -6.58 -11.15 -14.66
C ASP A 87 -5.95 -9.98 -13.91
N LEU A 88 -4.65 -9.76 -14.13
CA LEU A 88 -3.92 -8.65 -13.55
C LEU A 88 -4.31 -7.30 -14.16
N ALA A 89 -4.72 -7.27 -15.43
CA ALA A 89 -5.08 -6.02 -16.09
C ALA A 89 -6.35 -5.42 -15.47
N ALA A 90 -7.31 -6.27 -15.10
CA ALA A 90 -8.50 -5.85 -14.35
C ALA A 90 -8.12 -5.24 -12.98
N VAL A 91 -7.20 -5.89 -12.24
CA VAL A 91 -6.73 -5.38 -10.93
C VAL A 91 -6.04 -4.03 -11.08
N PHE A 92 -5.18 -3.85 -12.09
CA PHE A 92 -4.54 -2.57 -12.36
C PHE A 92 -5.56 -1.47 -12.69
N GLY A 93 -6.57 -1.81 -13.51
CA GLY A 93 -7.65 -0.91 -13.88
C GLY A 93 -8.51 -0.47 -12.69
N GLU A 94 -8.83 -1.40 -11.77
CA GLU A 94 -9.61 -1.13 -10.56
C GLU A 94 -8.92 -0.10 -9.66
N HIS A 95 -7.62 -0.28 -9.43
CA HIS A 95 -6.84 0.60 -8.56
C HIS A 95 -6.22 1.81 -9.28
N LYS A 96 -6.35 1.88 -10.61
CA LYS A 96 -5.71 2.89 -11.48
C LYS A 96 -4.21 3.01 -11.22
N ALA A 97 -3.55 1.87 -11.02
CA ALA A 97 -2.13 1.79 -10.72
C ALA A 97 -1.49 0.65 -11.51
N TRP A 98 -0.38 0.95 -12.19
CA TRP A 98 0.37 0.02 -13.01
C TRP A 98 1.82 -0.06 -12.51
N PRO A 99 2.38 -1.28 -12.39
CA PRO A 99 3.80 -1.43 -12.12
C PRO A 99 4.64 -0.98 -13.33
N ASP A 100 5.90 -0.62 -13.08
CA ASP A 100 6.88 -0.31 -14.13
C ASP A 100 7.40 -1.55 -14.87
#